data_AF-A0A934IU32-F1
#
_entry.id   AF-A0A934IU32-F1
#
_cell.length_a   1.000
_cell.length_b   1.000
_cell.length_c   1.000
_cell.angle_alpha   90.00
_cell.angle_beta   90.00
_cell.angle_gamma   90.00
#
_symmetry.space_group_name_H-M   'P 1'
#
loop_
_entity.id
_entity.type
_entity.pdbx_description
1 polymer ?
#
loop_
_entity_poly.entity_id
_entity_poly.type
_entity_poly.pdbx_seq_one_letter_code
_entity_poly.pdbx_strand_id
1 'polypeptide(L)'
;MQATGRRSTIALGLVALAVTLAGCGGSGSAAGGPSATSAVGTFFRGTNQEPTSVSIDASPAVCPRVRIQPQTEVLRRGDESDTDGSKLRWQASITRTARECANGEGGGIVTRIGVSGRVVLGPRGEAGTVELPLRMAVREGDTVTYSRVHNVSVKVEGASAPWAYVEENVKIADPGNAEIIVGFDG
;
A
#
# COMPACT_ATOMS: atom_id res chain seq x y z
N MET A 1 43.82 -53.44 -26.79
CA MET A 1 45.13 -52.75 -26.64
C MET A 1 44.83 -51.40 -25.99
N GLN A 2 45.00 -51.33 -24.65
CA GLN A 2 46.01 -50.52 -23.92
C GLN A 2 45.70 -49.00 -23.98
N ALA A 3 45.22 -48.34 -22.93
CA ALA A 3 45.76 -48.06 -21.58
C ALA A 3 46.69 -46.83 -21.51
N THR A 4 46.50 -46.02 -20.45
CA THR A 4 47.48 -45.12 -19.76
C THR A 4 47.99 -43.88 -20.53
N GLY A 5 48.32 -42.73 -19.93
CA GLY A 5 48.39 -42.32 -18.53
C GLY A 5 49.01 -40.91 -18.38
N ARG A 6 48.52 -40.18 -17.37
CA ARG A 6 49.18 -39.30 -16.37
C ARG A 6 50.62 -38.77 -16.63
N ARG A 7 50.85 -37.46 -16.39
CA ARG A 7 51.80 -36.78 -15.44
C ARG A 7 52.12 -35.34 -15.95
N SER A 8 51.80 -34.28 -15.18
CA SER A 8 52.59 -33.64 -14.10
C SER A 8 53.83 -32.91 -14.66
N THR A 9 54.04 -31.58 -14.52
CA THR A 9 54.44 -30.87 -13.29
C THR A 9 54.58 -29.33 -13.45
N ILE A 10 54.22 -28.54 -12.41
CA ILE A 10 54.99 -27.43 -11.74
C ILE A 10 55.25 -26.15 -12.57
N ALA A 11 55.16 -24.89 -12.12
CA ALA A 11 54.72 -24.13 -10.92
C ALA A 11 54.64 -22.65 -11.39
N LEU A 12 54.04 -21.66 -10.71
CA LEU A 12 54.56 -20.96 -9.53
C LEU A 12 53.62 -19.74 -9.33
N GLY A 13 53.19 -19.41 -8.11
CA GLY A 13 52.46 -18.16 -7.86
C GLY A 13 51.54 -18.13 -6.64
N LEU A 14 52.02 -18.55 -5.48
CA LEU A 14 51.45 -18.25 -4.16
C LEU A 14 51.54 -16.73 -3.90
N VAL A 15 50.45 -16.07 -3.51
CA VAL A 15 50.40 -15.19 -2.32
C VAL A 15 48.97 -15.20 -1.77
N ALA A 16 48.83 -15.77 -0.59
CA ALA A 16 47.63 -15.75 0.24
C ALA A 16 47.48 -14.39 0.94
N LEU A 17 46.26 -13.88 1.07
CA LEU A 17 45.94 -12.77 1.97
C LEU A 17 44.73 -13.16 2.83
N ALA A 18 45.03 -13.78 3.97
CA ALA A 18 44.07 -14.14 5.00
C ALA A 18 44.41 -13.39 6.31
N VAL A 19 43.40 -12.70 6.83
CA VAL A 19 43.10 -12.43 8.26
C VAL A 19 44.16 -11.72 9.11
N THR A 20 43.85 -10.48 9.51
CA THR A 20 44.22 -9.94 10.83
C THR A 20 43.03 -9.17 11.44
N LEU A 21 42.20 -9.89 12.21
CA LEU A 21 41.27 -9.27 13.14
C LEU A 21 42.05 -8.94 14.42
N ALA A 22 42.59 -7.72 14.50
CA ALA A 22 43.28 -7.23 15.69
C ALA A 22 42.25 -6.71 16.70
N GLY A 23 42.06 -7.44 17.79
CA GLY A 23 41.50 -6.91 19.02
C GLY A 23 42.51 -5.98 19.71
N CYS A 24 42.01 -4.93 20.35
CA CYS A 24 42.76 -4.18 21.34
C CYS A 24 41.87 -3.98 22.56
N GLY A 25 42.32 -4.50 23.70
CA GLY A 25 41.74 -4.24 25.00
C GLY A 25 42.45 -3.10 25.71
N GLY A 26 41.72 -2.46 26.63
CA GLY A 26 42.23 -2.07 27.96
C GLY A 26 43.26 -0.93 28.08
N SER A 27 42.73 0.21 28.54
CA SER A 27 43.32 1.12 29.55
C SER A 27 44.62 1.86 29.24
N GLY A 28 44.46 3.13 28.84
CA GLY A 28 45.49 4.17 28.95
C GLY A 28 44.84 5.53 29.15
N SER A 29 44.86 6.03 30.40
CA SER A 29 44.50 7.41 30.71
C SER A 29 45.53 8.37 30.10
N ALA A 30 45.09 9.20 29.15
CA ALA A 30 45.83 10.39 28.75
C ALA A 30 44.83 11.55 28.61
N ALA A 31 44.97 12.51 29.52
CA ALA A 31 44.21 13.74 29.56
C ALA A 31 44.49 14.56 28.29
N GLY A 32 43.42 14.97 27.59
CA GLY A 32 43.51 15.81 26.40
C GLY A 32 42.24 15.75 25.55
N GLY A 33 41.07 15.97 26.13
CA GLY A 33 39.84 16.15 25.36
C GLY A 33 39.92 17.43 24.51
N PRO A 34 39.35 17.45 23.29
CA PRO A 34 39.34 18.64 22.45
C PRO A 34 38.66 19.81 23.18
N SER A 35 39.23 21.00 23.07
CA SER A 35 38.75 22.21 23.72
C SER A 35 37.25 22.43 23.44
N ALA A 36 36.51 22.87 24.46
CA ALA A 36 35.06 23.09 24.39
C ALA A 36 34.62 24.16 23.35
N THR A 37 35.58 24.88 22.77
CA THR A 37 35.40 25.90 21.73
C THR A 37 35.76 25.42 20.32
N SER A 38 36.26 24.18 20.17
CA SER A 38 36.56 23.58 18.87
C SER A 38 35.27 23.17 18.16
N ALA A 39 35.27 23.18 16.82
CA ALA A 39 34.11 22.74 16.01
C ALA A 39 33.63 21.33 16.36
N VAL A 40 34.56 20.42 16.69
CA VAL A 40 34.27 19.07 17.22
C VAL A 40 33.59 19.14 18.59
N GLY A 41 34.03 20.03 19.48
CA GLY A 41 33.43 20.23 20.80
C GLY A 41 32.00 20.79 20.74
N THR A 42 31.72 21.67 19.78
CA THR A 42 30.37 22.18 19.51
C THR A 42 29.45 21.11 18.92
N PHE A 43 29.98 20.23 18.06
CA PHE A 43 29.22 19.09 17.51
C PHE A 43 28.82 18.10 18.61
N PHE A 44 29.72 17.78 19.54
CA PHE A 44 29.42 16.91 20.68
C PHE A 44 28.57 17.57 21.77
N ARG A 45 28.48 18.91 21.82
CA ARG A 45 27.67 19.62 22.83
C ARG A 45 26.17 19.63 22.53
N GLY A 46 25.76 19.35 21.29
CA GLY A 46 24.37 19.51 20.87
C GLY A 46 23.92 20.97 20.96
N THR A 47 23.11 21.43 20.03
CA THR A 47 22.41 22.70 20.24
C THR A 47 21.38 22.46 21.35
N ASN A 48 21.35 23.33 22.38
CA ASN A 48 20.22 23.42 23.33
C ASN A 48 18.97 24.00 22.65
N GLN A 49 18.72 23.60 21.40
CA GLN A 49 17.47 23.89 20.76
C GLN A 49 16.51 22.82 21.24
N GLU A 50 15.61 23.24 22.12
CA GLU A 50 14.49 22.42 22.56
C GLU A 50 13.86 21.76 21.33
N PRO A 51 13.77 20.43 21.27
CA PRO A 51 13.15 19.76 20.15
C PRO A 51 11.77 20.38 19.99
N THR A 52 11.47 20.93 18.82
CA THR A 52 10.12 21.40 18.49
C THR A 52 9.18 20.28 18.88
N SER A 53 8.37 20.52 19.91
CA SER A 53 7.44 19.54 20.41
C SER A 53 6.51 19.21 19.26
N VAL A 54 6.73 18.05 18.65
CA VAL A 54 5.73 17.46 17.79
C VAL A 54 4.56 17.22 18.73
N SER A 55 3.47 17.98 18.63
CA SER A 55 2.31 17.78 19.47
C SER A 55 1.82 16.35 19.27
N ILE A 56 2.17 15.46 20.20
CA ILE A 56 1.68 14.07 20.28
C ILE A 56 0.26 14.06 20.90
N ASP A 57 -0.41 15.21 20.96
CA ASP A 57 -1.82 15.32 21.37
C ASP A 57 -2.82 15.00 20.26
N ALA A 58 -2.36 14.72 19.04
CA ALA A 58 -3.21 14.15 18.01
C ALA A 58 -3.35 12.64 18.27
N SER A 59 -4.34 12.26 19.08
CA SER A 59 -4.84 10.89 19.13
C SER A 59 -5.05 10.41 17.68
N PRO A 60 -4.47 9.27 17.26
CA PRO A 60 -4.58 8.81 15.89
C PRO A 60 -6.07 8.65 15.55
N ALA A 61 -6.52 9.33 14.49
CA ALA A 61 -7.88 9.23 14.00
C ALA A 61 -8.22 7.74 13.81
N VAL A 62 -9.23 7.25 14.53
CA VAL A 62 -9.71 5.87 14.36
C VAL A 62 -10.35 5.79 12.99
N CYS A 63 -9.65 5.21 12.01
CA CYS A 63 -10.24 5.00 10.70
C CYS A 63 -11.24 3.84 10.72
N PRO A 64 -12.48 4.01 10.21
CA PRO A 64 -13.47 2.95 10.03
C PRO A 64 -13.06 1.91 9.00
N ARG A 65 -13.35 0.64 9.24
CA ARG A 65 -12.97 -0.45 8.31
C ARG A 65 -13.74 -0.32 7.00
N VAL A 66 -13.04 -0.54 5.89
CA VAL A 66 -13.66 -0.66 4.56
C VAL A 66 -13.95 -2.13 4.31
N ARG A 67 -15.20 -2.45 3.99
CA ARG A 67 -15.67 -3.78 3.62
C ARG A 67 -16.29 -3.72 2.23
N ILE A 68 -16.04 -4.75 1.43
CA ILE A 68 -16.77 -4.96 0.17
C ILE A 68 -18.11 -5.63 0.50
N GLN A 69 -19.21 -5.06 0.03
CA GLN A 69 -20.55 -5.61 0.23
C GLN A 69 -20.63 -6.98 -0.43
N PRO A 70 -21.06 -8.03 0.29
CA PRO A 70 -21.15 -9.38 -0.27
C PRO A 70 -22.00 -9.41 -1.54
N GLN A 71 -21.60 -10.24 -2.50
CA GLN A 71 -22.24 -10.43 -3.81
C GLN A 71 -22.20 -9.20 -4.73
N THR A 72 -21.45 -8.17 -4.37
CA THR A 72 -21.28 -6.96 -5.20
C THR A 72 -19.80 -6.69 -5.52
N GLU A 73 -18.90 -7.61 -5.16
CA GLU A 73 -17.48 -7.55 -5.46
C GLU A 73 -17.17 -7.74 -6.95
N VAL A 74 -18.07 -8.42 -7.68
CA VAL A 74 -17.92 -8.73 -9.09
C VAL A 74 -19.19 -8.35 -9.83
N LEU A 75 -19.02 -7.55 -10.89
CA LEU A 75 -20.09 -7.19 -11.82
C LEU A 75 -19.84 -7.87 -13.16
N ARG A 76 -20.83 -8.63 -13.65
CA ARG A 76 -20.78 -9.29 -14.95
C ARG A 76 -21.80 -8.65 -15.87
N ARG A 77 -21.41 -8.40 -17.11
CA ARG A 77 -22.35 -8.09 -18.19
C ARG A 77 -22.15 -9.08 -19.32
N GLY A 78 -23.25 -9.69 -19.72
CA GLY A 78 -23.37 -10.68 -20.77
C GLY A 78 -24.85 -10.87 -21.09
N ASP A 79 -25.18 -11.87 -21.88
CA ASP A 79 -26.58 -12.21 -22.12
C ASP A 79 -27.19 -12.84 -20.87
N GLU A 80 -28.44 -12.50 -20.53
CA GLU A 80 -29.12 -12.99 -19.33
C GLU A 80 -29.32 -14.52 -19.29
N SER A 81 -29.19 -15.18 -20.45
CA SER A 81 -29.28 -16.64 -20.61
C SER A 81 -27.95 -17.37 -20.43
N ASP A 82 -26.88 -16.68 -20.04
CA ASP A 82 -25.54 -17.25 -19.93
C ASP A 82 -25.31 -17.93 -18.58
N THR A 83 -25.38 -19.26 -18.55
CA THR A 83 -25.03 -20.07 -17.36
C THR A 83 -23.56 -20.45 -17.31
N ASP A 84 -22.88 -20.54 -18.46
CA ASP A 84 -21.54 -21.13 -18.56
C ASP A 84 -20.44 -20.08 -18.80
N GLY A 85 -20.81 -18.79 -18.86
CA GLY A 85 -19.89 -17.68 -19.09
C GLY A 85 -19.45 -17.50 -20.55
N SER A 86 -20.05 -18.25 -21.48
CA SER A 86 -19.69 -18.26 -22.90
C SER A 86 -20.20 -17.02 -23.66
N LYS A 87 -21.14 -16.29 -23.06
CA LYS A 87 -21.74 -15.06 -23.61
C LYS A 87 -21.37 -13.82 -22.79
N LEU A 88 -20.38 -13.91 -21.91
CA LEU A 88 -19.85 -12.77 -21.19
C LEU A 88 -19.22 -11.76 -22.15
N ARG A 89 -19.65 -10.50 -22.02
CA ARG A 89 -19.00 -9.36 -22.68
C ARG A 89 -17.85 -8.86 -21.83
N TRP A 90 -18.08 -8.68 -20.54
CA TRP A 90 -17.03 -8.30 -19.60
C TRP A 90 -17.39 -8.66 -18.16
N GLN A 91 -16.36 -8.74 -17.33
CA GLN A 91 -16.46 -8.88 -15.89
C GLN A 91 -15.57 -7.83 -15.23
N ALA A 92 -16.11 -7.08 -14.29
CA ALA A 92 -15.37 -6.19 -13.40
C ALA A 92 -15.27 -6.79 -12.01
N SER A 93 -14.15 -6.60 -11.33
CA SER A 93 -13.94 -7.07 -9.96
C SER A 93 -13.28 -5.98 -9.12
N ILE A 94 -13.73 -5.82 -7.89
CA ILE A 94 -13.05 -5.05 -6.85
C ILE A 94 -11.95 -5.93 -6.24
N THR A 95 -10.70 -5.48 -6.23
CA THR A 95 -9.56 -6.27 -5.71
C THR A 95 -8.91 -5.65 -4.50
N ARG A 96 -8.94 -4.31 -4.38
CA ARG A 96 -8.32 -3.59 -3.27
C ARG A 96 -9.16 -2.39 -2.85
N THR A 97 -9.11 -2.12 -1.56
CA THR A 97 -9.69 -0.94 -0.93
C THR A 97 -8.63 -0.21 -0.13
N ALA A 98 -8.71 1.12 -0.08
CA ALA A 98 -7.85 1.99 0.69
C ALA A 98 -8.69 3.00 1.47
N ARG A 99 -8.15 3.48 2.58
CA ARG A 99 -8.77 4.51 3.42
C ARG A 99 -7.69 5.42 3.96
N GLU A 100 -8.01 6.70 4.02
CA GLU A 100 -7.19 7.70 4.70
C GLU A 100 -8.12 8.64 5.46
N CYS A 101 -7.82 8.91 6.72
CA CYS A 101 -8.65 9.75 7.57
C CYS A 101 -7.82 10.88 8.16
N ALA A 102 -8.42 12.07 8.16
CA ALA A 102 -7.95 13.22 8.89
C ALA A 102 -8.95 13.57 10.00
N ASN A 103 -8.47 14.10 11.11
CA ASN A 103 -9.34 14.63 12.16
C ASN A 103 -10.22 15.73 11.58
N GLY A 104 -11.52 15.65 11.84
CA GLY A 104 -12.52 16.65 11.50
C GLY A 104 -12.97 17.45 12.72
N GLU A 105 -14.00 18.27 12.53
CA GLU A 105 -14.64 19.01 13.62
C GLU A 105 -15.49 18.09 14.51
N GLY A 106 -15.66 18.47 15.78
CA GLY A 106 -16.61 17.80 16.69
C GLY A 106 -16.26 16.34 17.03
N GLY A 107 -15.00 15.91 16.88
CA GLY A 107 -14.59 14.53 17.13
C GLY A 107 -14.86 13.56 15.97
N GLY A 108 -15.41 14.05 14.86
CA GLY A 108 -15.55 13.29 13.62
C GLY A 108 -14.26 13.25 12.80
N ILE A 109 -14.33 12.62 11.63
CA ILE A 109 -13.23 12.51 10.68
C ILE A 109 -13.67 12.89 9.26
N VAL A 110 -12.71 13.30 8.44
CA VAL A 110 -12.86 13.42 6.99
C VAL A 110 -12.06 12.32 6.34
N THR A 111 -12.71 11.53 5.49
CA THR A 111 -12.15 10.29 4.93
C THR A 111 -12.03 10.38 3.42
N ARG A 112 -10.94 9.84 2.88
CA ARG A 112 -10.77 9.46 1.49
C ARG A 112 -10.90 7.94 1.35
N ILE A 113 -11.79 7.50 0.47
CA ILE A 113 -12.08 6.08 0.25
C ILE A 113 -11.62 5.71 -1.15
N GLY A 114 -10.56 4.90 -1.22
CA GLY A 114 -10.04 4.38 -2.47
C GLY A 114 -10.58 2.98 -2.76
N VAL A 115 -11.01 2.74 -3.98
CA VAL A 115 -11.38 1.40 -4.47
C VAL A 115 -10.68 1.17 -5.80
N SER A 116 -10.15 -0.02 -5.99
CA SER A 116 -9.51 -0.40 -7.25
C SER A 116 -9.78 -1.85 -7.59
N GLY A 117 -9.62 -2.12 -8.88
CA GLY A 117 -10.05 -3.37 -9.46
C GLY A 117 -9.53 -3.58 -10.87
N ARG A 118 -10.20 -4.49 -11.56
CA ARG A 118 -9.91 -4.83 -12.94
C ARG A 118 -11.20 -5.07 -13.70
N VAL A 119 -11.20 -4.69 -14.98
CA VAL A 119 -12.17 -5.15 -15.98
C VAL A 119 -11.47 -6.15 -16.87
N VAL A 120 -12.12 -7.28 -17.14
CA VAL A 120 -11.67 -8.35 -18.03
C VAL A 120 -12.73 -8.55 -19.11
N LEU A 121 -12.33 -8.55 -20.38
CA LEU A 121 -13.22 -8.86 -21.49
C LEU A 121 -13.50 -10.37 -21.52
N GLY A 122 -14.76 -10.73 -21.74
CA GLY A 122 -15.19 -12.11 -21.92
C GLY A 122 -15.09 -12.56 -23.38
N PRO A 123 -15.49 -13.81 -23.69
CA PRO A 123 -15.43 -14.36 -25.06
C PRO A 123 -16.24 -13.57 -26.10
N ARG A 124 -17.25 -12.81 -25.67
CA ARG A 124 -18.07 -11.92 -26.52
C ARG A 124 -17.74 -10.43 -26.30
N GLY A 125 -16.65 -10.15 -25.59
CA GLY A 125 -16.19 -8.80 -25.30
C GLY A 125 -15.37 -8.22 -26.45
N GLU A 126 -15.54 -6.92 -26.68
CA GLU A 126 -14.73 -6.14 -27.61
C GLU A 126 -14.07 -4.98 -26.86
N ALA A 127 -12.99 -4.46 -27.42
CA ALA A 127 -12.34 -3.27 -26.89
C ALA A 127 -13.29 -2.07 -26.90
N GLY A 128 -13.25 -1.25 -25.86
CA GLY A 128 -14.18 -0.13 -25.69
C GLY A 128 -14.12 0.50 -24.31
N THR A 129 -15.11 1.34 -24.00
CA THR A 129 -15.26 1.94 -22.67
C THR A 129 -16.33 1.19 -21.90
N VAL A 130 -16.01 0.79 -20.67
CA VAL A 130 -16.91 0.12 -19.73
C VAL A 130 -17.24 1.08 -18.59
N GLU A 131 -18.52 1.25 -18.31
CA GLU A 131 -19.00 2.04 -17.17
C GLU A 131 -19.28 1.14 -15.98
N LEU A 132 -18.65 1.43 -14.84
CA LEU A 132 -18.81 0.67 -13.61
C LEU A 132 -19.59 1.50 -12.57
N PRO A 133 -20.80 1.09 -12.18
CA PRO A 133 -21.56 1.75 -11.12
C PRO A 133 -20.99 1.32 -9.76
N LEU A 134 -20.11 2.13 -9.19
CA LEU A 134 -19.48 1.89 -7.90
C LEU A 134 -20.24 2.60 -6.79
N ARG A 135 -20.90 1.84 -5.91
CA ARG A 135 -21.55 2.36 -4.71
C ARG A 135 -20.55 2.45 -3.55
N MET A 136 -20.57 3.58 -2.87
CA MET A 136 -19.88 3.79 -1.59
C MET A 136 -20.88 4.25 -0.55
N ALA A 137 -20.88 3.63 0.62
CA ALA A 137 -21.74 3.95 1.73
C ALA A 137 -20.98 3.97 3.05
N VAL A 138 -21.43 4.81 3.98
CA VAL A 138 -20.99 4.82 5.37
C VAL A 138 -22.20 4.52 6.25
N ARG A 139 -22.03 3.55 7.14
CA ARG A 139 -23.02 3.20 8.15
C ARG A 139 -22.43 3.46 9.53
N GLU A 140 -23.11 4.24 10.35
CA GLU A 140 -22.76 4.55 11.74
C GLU A 140 -23.80 3.87 12.64
N GLY A 141 -23.39 2.81 13.35
CA GLY A 141 -24.33 1.92 14.04
C GLY A 141 -25.31 1.29 13.06
N ASP A 142 -26.60 1.55 13.22
CA ASP A 142 -27.66 1.04 12.33
C ASP A 142 -28.10 2.04 11.24
N THR A 143 -27.50 3.23 11.21
CA THR A 143 -27.91 4.32 10.31
C THR A 143 -26.93 4.49 9.17
N VAL A 144 -27.42 4.56 7.94
CA VAL A 144 -26.61 4.92 6.76
C VAL A 144 -26.51 6.45 6.69
N THR A 145 -25.34 7.00 7.01
CA THR A 145 -25.10 8.46 7.04
C THR A 145 -24.62 9.01 5.69
N TYR A 146 -24.06 8.15 4.83
CA TYR A 146 -23.64 8.49 3.49
C TYR A 146 -23.92 7.32 2.54
N SER A 147 -24.43 7.59 1.34
CA SER A 147 -24.51 6.61 0.24
C SER A 147 -24.55 7.32 -1.10
N ARG A 148 -23.62 6.97 -2.00
CA ARG A 148 -23.57 7.48 -3.38
C ARG A 148 -23.12 6.39 -4.35
N VAL A 149 -23.57 6.53 -5.60
CA VAL A 149 -23.13 5.71 -6.73
C VAL A 149 -22.30 6.58 -7.66
N HIS A 150 -21.13 6.07 -8.04
CA HIS A 150 -20.17 6.72 -8.92
C HIS A 150 -20.01 5.90 -10.18
N ASN A 151 -20.17 6.52 -11.35
CA ASN A 151 -19.93 5.85 -12.63
C ASN A 151 -18.46 6.00 -13.01
N VAL A 152 -17.71 4.90 -12.92
CA VAL A 152 -16.29 4.86 -13.24
C VAL A 152 -16.11 4.38 -14.67
N SER A 153 -15.69 5.28 -15.56
CA SER A 153 -15.38 4.98 -16.95
C SER A 153 -14.00 4.32 -17.08
N VAL A 154 -13.96 3.12 -17.66
CA VAL A 154 -12.73 2.33 -17.85
C VAL A 154 -12.54 2.04 -19.33
N LYS A 155 -11.47 2.57 -19.92
CA LYS A 155 -11.09 2.23 -21.29
C LYS A 155 -10.33 0.90 -21.32
N VAL A 156 -10.85 -0.07 -22.08
CA VAL A 156 -10.30 -1.42 -22.21
C VAL A 156 -9.88 -1.64 -23.66
N GLU A 157 -8.57 -1.68 -23.91
CA GLU A 157 -8.02 -1.83 -25.27
C GLU A 157 -7.57 -3.27 -25.57
N GLY A 158 -7.26 -4.06 -24.53
CA GLY A 158 -6.84 -5.46 -24.64
C GLY A 158 -7.75 -6.39 -23.82
N ALA A 159 -7.23 -7.56 -23.41
CA ALA A 159 -8.02 -8.54 -22.66
C ALA A 159 -8.44 -8.05 -21.26
N SER A 160 -7.71 -7.11 -20.65
CA SER A 160 -8.08 -6.53 -19.35
C SER A 160 -7.51 -5.12 -19.15
N ALA A 161 -8.15 -4.33 -18.29
CA ALA A 161 -7.65 -3.03 -17.85
C ALA A 161 -7.84 -2.85 -16.32
N PRO A 162 -6.85 -2.29 -15.61
CA PRO A 162 -7.05 -1.88 -14.21
C PRO A 162 -7.91 -0.63 -14.12
N TRP A 163 -8.56 -0.44 -12.99
CA TRP A 163 -9.27 0.80 -12.67
C TRP A 163 -9.09 1.15 -11.19
N ALA A 164 -9.21 2.44 -10.88
CA ALA A 164 -9.21 2.95 -9.52
C ALA A 164 -10.11 4.18 -9.44
N TYR A 165 -10.77 4.35 -8.31
CA TYR A 165 -11.59 5.52 -7.99
C TYR A 165 -11.39 5.89 -6.53
N VAL A 166 -11.33 7.18 -6.25
CA VAL A 166 -11.20 7.73 -4.90
C VAL A 166 -12.36 8.69 -4.67
N GLU A 167 -13.17 8.41 -3.67
CA GLU A 167 -14.11 9.40 -3.14
C GLU A 167 -13.43 10.20 -2.04
N GLU A 168 -13.47 11.51 -2.15
CA GLU A 168 -12.87 12.42 -1.18
C GLU A 168 -13.93 13.13 -0.34
N ASN A 169 -13.50 13.71 0.78
CA ASN A 169 -14.33 14.56 1.63
C ASN A 169 -15.56 13.86 2.22
N VAL A 170 -15.48 12.54 2.48
CA VAL A 170 -16.53 11.80 3.18
C VAL A 170 -16.45 12.06 4.68
N LYS A 171 -17.43 12.78 5.21
CA LYS A 171 -17.50 13.13 6.63
C LYS A 171 -18.15 12.00 7.42
N ILE A 172 -17.55 11.61 8.53
CA ILE A 172 -18.05 10.57 9.43
C ILE A 172 -18.06 11.17 10.84
N ALA A 173 -19.22 11.17 11.49
CA ALA A 173 -19.40 11.83 12.79
C ALA A 173 -18.93 10.92 13.93
N ASP A 174 -19.27 9.63 13.88
CA ASP A 174 -18.90 8.63 14.88
C ASP A 174 -17.98 7.55 14.27
N PRO A 175 -16.66 7.81 14.17
CA PRO A 175 -15.71 6.85 13.58
C PRO A 175 -15.60 5.54 14.37
N GLY A 176 -15.93 5.53 15.66
CA GLY A 176 -15.85 4.35 16.51
C GLY A 176 -16.90 3.30 16.18
N ASN A 177 -18.08 3.75 15.73
CA ASN A 177 -19.21 2.89 15.33
C ASN A 177 -19.45 2.87 13.82
N ALA A 178 -18.54 3.45 13.03
CA ALA A 178 -18.67 3.52 11.59
C ALA A 178 -18.13 2.29 10.87
N GLU A 179 -18.76 1.96 9.75
CA GLU A 179 -18.31 0.99 8.77
C GLU A 179 -18.48 1.57 7.37
N ILE A 180 -17.41 1.49 6.57
CA ILE A 180 -17.43 1.90 5.17
C ILE A 180 -17.72 0.66 4.32
N ILE A 181 -18.72 0.76 3.46
CA ILE A 181 -19.20 -0.33 2.62
C ILE A 181 -19.05 0.09 1.16
N VAL A 182 -18.39 -0.73 0.36
CA VAL A 182 -18.18 -0.47 -1.09
C VAL A 182 -18.64 -1.67 -1.91
N GLY A 183 -19.13 -1.43 -3.12
CA GLY A 183 -19.63 -2.51 -3.97
C GLY A 183 -20.12 -2.00 -5.31
N PHE A 184 -20.31 -2.88 -6.29
CA PHE A 184 -21.00 -2.50 -7.52
C PHE A 184 -22.53 -2.41 -7.31
N ASP A 185 -23.16 -1.46 -8.01
CA ASP A 185 -24.62 -1.32 -8.10
C ASP A 185 -25.09 -2.09 -9.36
N GLY A 186 -25.46 -3.36 -9.20
CA GLY A 186 -25.58 -4.34 -10.28
C GLY A 186 -26.97 -4.50 -10.88
#